data_AF-A0A535C908-F1
#
_entry.id   AF-A0A535C908-F1
#
_cell.length_a   1.000
_cell.length_b   1.000
_cell.length_c   1.000
_cell.angle_alpha   90.00
_cell.angle_beta   90.00
_cell.angle_gamma   90.00
#
_symmetry.space_group_name_H-M   'P 1'
#
loop_
_entity.id
_entity.type
_entity.pdbx_description
1 polymer ?
#
loop_
_entity_poly.entity_id
_entity_poly.type
_entity_poly.pdbx_seq_one_letter_code
_entity_poly.pdbx_strand_id
1 'polypeptide(L)' 'MLTDELFEVWCLQHVLSEQAKTIIQRIRSSPPSRLVRGAAGNVSGRYPSKKMGCTIQFESHRGELAFIYQL' A
#
# COMPACT_ATOMS: atom_id res chain seq x y z
N MET A 1 4.72 -6.60 -5.52
CA MET A 1 4.31 -5.36 -6.23
C MET A 1 4.23 -5.71 -7.71
N LEU A 2 3.39 -5.03 -8.51
CA LEU A 2 3.51 -5.16 -9.98
C LEU A 2 4.92 -4.70 -10.39
N THR A 3 5.59 -5.45 -11.26
CA THR A 3 6.81 -4.98 -11.94
C THR A 3 6.48 -3.76 -12.80
N ASP A 4 7.48 -3.01 -13.24
CA ASP A 4 7.23 -1.84 -14.09
C ASP A 4 6.59 -2.23 -15.43
N GLU A 5 6.98 -3.37 -16.01
CA GLU A 5 6.37 -3.94 -17.21
C GLU A 5 4.88 -4.27 -17.01
N LEU A 6 4.54 -4.94 -15.89
CA LEU A 6 3.16 -5.27 -15.57
C LEU A 6 2.33 -4.02 -15.22
N PHE A 7 2.98 -3.00 -14.66
CA PHE A 7 2.34 -1.72 -14.39
C PHE A 7 1.99 -0.97 -15.68
N GLU A 8 2.87 -0.98 -16.69
CA GLU A 8 2.56 -0.38 -18.00
C GLU A 8 1.40 -1.08 -18.69
N VAL A 9 1.40 -2.42 -18.71
CA VAL A 9 0.29 -3.21 -19.26
C VAL A 9 -1.02 -2.88 -18.55
N TRP A 10 -0.99 -2.78 -17.22
CA TRP A 10 -2.16 -2.44 -16.43
C TRP A 10 -2.66 -1.01 -16.72
N CYS A 11 -1.76 -0.04 -16.87
CA CYS A 11 -2.14 1.32 -17.26
C CYS A 11 -2.79 1.39 -18.63
N LEU A 12 -2.32 0.59 -19.60
CA LEU A 12 -2.91 0.48 -20.93
C LEU A 12 -4.31 -0.13 -20.88
N GLN A 13 -4.49 -1.22 -20.12
CA GLN A 13 -5.78 -1.89 -19.95
C GLN A 13 -6.85 -0.97 -19.36
N HIS A 14 -6.44 -0.06 -18.47
CA HIS A 14 -7.34 0.90 -17.82
C HIS A 14 -7.43 2.26 -18.52
N VAL A 15 -6.80 2.42 -19.70
CA VAL A 15 -6.81 3.66 -20.49
C VAL A 15 -6.44 4.88 -19.63
N LEU A 16 -5.38 4.73 -18.83
CA LEU A 16 -4.93 5.80 -17.95
C LEU A 16 -4.20 6.90 -18.72
N SER A 17 -4.50 8.16 -18.40
CA SER A 17 -3.75 9.30 -18.93
C SER A 17 -2.32 9.32 -18.40
N GLU A 18 -1.41 9.96 -19.13
CA GLU A 18 -0.01 10.12 -18.69
C GLU A 18 0.09 10.83 -17.34
N GLN A 19 -0.81 11.77 -17.05
CA GLN A 19 -0.90 12.42 -15.75
C GLN A 19 -1.26 11.42 -14.64
N ALA A 20 -2.24 10.55 -14.87
CA ALA A 20 -2.64 9.51 -13.92
C ALA A 20 -1.50 8.50 -13.69
N LYS A 21 -0.85 8.03 -14.77
CA LYS A 21 0.31 7.14 -14.70
C LYS A 21 1.42 7.75 -13.85
N THR A 22 1.75 9.02 -14.08
CA THR A 22 2.78 9.76 -13.34
C THR A 22 2.46 9.82 -11.84
N ILE A 23 1.21 10.14 -11.48
CA ILE A 23 0.77 10.18 -10.08
C ILE A 23 0.89 8.79 -9.43
N ILE A 24 0.42 7.75 -10.12
CA ILE A 24 0.46 6.38 -9.58
C ILE A 24 1.91 5.90 -9.43
N GLN A 25 2.80 6.19 -10.39
CA GLN A 25 4.21 5.85 -10.28
C GLN A 25 4.87 6.54 -9.09
N ARG A 26 4.54 7.82 -8.84
CA ARG A 26 4.98 8.54 -7.64
C ARG A 26 4.47 7.89 -6.36
N ILE A 27 3.22 7.43 -6.32
CA ILE A 27 2.66 6.74 -5.15
C ILE A 27 3.37 5.40 -4.92
N ARG A 28 3.64 4.64 -5.99
CA ARG A 28 4.32 3.32 -5.93
C ARG A 28 5.72 3.40 -5.33
N SER A 29 6.44 4.49 -5.57
CA SER A 29 7.82 4.70 -5.09
C SER A 29 7.92 5.49 -3.79
N SER A 30 6.84 6.12 -3.33
CA SER A 30 6.85 6.94 -2.12
C SER A 30 6.87 6.08 -0.84
N PRO A 31 7.56 6.51 0.22
CA PRO A 31 7.46 5.86 1.51
C PRO A 31 6.03 5.97 2.08
N PRO A 32 5.63 5.07 3.00
CA PRO A 32 4.37 5.19 3.71
C PRO A 32 4.24 6.58 4.37
N SER A 33 3.22 7.34 3.99
CA SER A 33 3.13 8.77 4.32
C SER A 33 2.56 9.07 5.71
N ARG A 34 1.90 8.11 6.36
CA ARG A 34 1.13 8.36 7.58
C ARG A 34 1.68 7.61 8.79
N LEU A 35 2.02 8.38 9.82
CA LEU A 35 2.00 7.94 11.20
C LEU A 35 0.57 8.03 11.71
N VAL A 36 0.02 6.88 12.07
CA VAL A 36 -1.39 6.70 12.39
C VAL A 36 -1.63 7.16 13.84
N ARG A 37 -2.58 8.09 14.03
CA ARG A 37 -2.94 8.61 15.35
C ARG A 37 -4.06 7.72 15.89
N GLY A 38 -3.71 6.78 16.77
CA GLY A 38 -4.69 5.85 17.35
C GLY A 38 -5.88 6.58 17.96
N ALA A 39 -7.09 6.11 17.65
CA ALA A 39 -8.33 6.55 18.27
C ALA A 39 -8.90 5.44 19.17
N ALA A 40 -9.71 5.79 20.17
CA ALA A 40 -10.38 4.82 21.02
C ALA A 40 -11.22 3.84 20.18
N GLY A 41 -10.97 2.54 20.35
CA GLY A 41 -11.62 1.47 19.58
C GLY A 41 -10.84 0.96 18.36
N ASN A 42 -9.74 1.62 17.97
CA ASN A 42 -8.85 1.12 16.92
C ASN A 42 -7.91 0.04 17.48
N VAL A 43 -7.53 -0.93 16.64
CA VAL A 43 -6.49 -1.90 16.98
C VAL A 43 -5.26 -1.56 16.17
N SER A 44 -4.36 -0.80 16.79
CA SER A 44 -3.10 -0.43 16.16
C SER A 44 -2.02 -1.47 16.37
N GLY A 45 -1.23 -1.75 15.33
CA GLY A 45 -0.05 -2.58 15.44
C GLY A 45 0.97 -2.30 14.35
N ARG A 46 2.12 -2.96 14.42
CA ARG A 46 3.20 -2.83 13.44
C ARG A 46 3.41 -4.14 12.70
N TYR A 47 3.71 -4.04 11.41
CA TYR A 47 3.92 -5.19 10.54
C TYR A 47 5.18 -4.97 9.67
N PRO A 48 6.17 -5.88 9.69
CA PRO A 48 7.30 -5.84 8.77
C PRO A 48 6.85 -6.25 7.37
N SER A 49 6.50 -5.26 6.55
CA SER A 49 5.92 -5.49 5.22
C SER A 49 6.96 -6.06 4.25
N LYS A 50 6.81 -7.34 3.89
CA LYS A 50 7.61 -7.97 2.82
C LYS A 50 7.43 -7.25 1.48
N LYS A 51 6.23 -6.73 1.21
CA LYS A 51 5.89 -6.01 -0.04
C LYS A 51 6.62 -4.67 -0.15
N MET A 52 6.77 -3.94 0.96
CA MET A 52 7.32 -2.57 0.96
C MET A 52 8.73 -2.50 1.56
N GLY A 53 9.28 -3.61 2.08
CA GLY A 53 10.62 -3.66 2.65
C GLY A 53 10.80 -2.82 3.94
N CYS A 54 9.71 -2.39 4.58
CA CYS A 54 9.74 -1.55 5.77
C CYS A 54 8.64 -1.93 6.77
N THR A 55 8.77 -1.47 8.01
CA THR A 55 7.73 -1.64 9.02
C THR A 55 6.62 -0.61 8.79
N ILE A 56 5.38 -1.08 8.62
CA ILE A 56 4.18 -0.26 8.49
C ILE A 56 3.31 -0.39 9.74
N GLN A 57 2.46 0.61 9.99
CA GLN A 57 1.47 0.57 11.07
C GLN A 57 0.08 0.33 10.47
N PHE A 58 -0.71 -0.52 11.12
CA PHE A 58 -2.10 -0.80 10.78
C PHE A 58 -3.00 -0.35 11.95
N GLU A 59 -4.30 -0.15 11.73
CA GLU A 59 -5.28 0.27 12.76
C GLU A 59 -6.57 -0.57 12.79
N SER A 60 -6.68 -1.59 11.93
CA SER A 60 -7.85 -2.46 11.84
C SER A 60 -7.55 -3.93 12.14
N HIS A 61 -8.28 -4.49 13.10
CA HIS A 61 -8.27 -5.93 13.38
C HIS A 61 -9.18 -6.75 12.45
N ARG A 62 -10.08 -6.09 11.70
CA ARG A 62 -11.12 -6.77 10.91
C ARG A 62 -10.67 -7.17 9.50
N GLY A 63 -9.58 -6.58 9.01
CA GLY A 63 -9.05 -6.88 7.68
C GLY A 63 -7.53 -6.88 7.64
N GLU A 64 -6.89 -5.87 8.22
CA GLU A 64 -5.43 -5.71 8.14
C GLU A 64 -4.71 -6.78 8.99
N LEU A 65 -5.12 -6.96 10.24
CA LEU A 65 -4.51 -7.96 11.13
C LEU A 65 -4.73 -9.41 10.66
N ALA A 66 -5.95 -9.76 10.24
CA ALA A 66 -6.25 -11.10 9.75
C ALA A 66 -5.42 -11.44 8.50
N PHE A 67 -5.26 -10.49 7.58
CA PHE A 67 -4.41 -10.65 6.40
C PHE A 67 -2.93 -10.78 6.76
N ILE A 68 -2.45 -10.02 7.75
CA ILE A 68 -1.06 -10.14 8.25
C ILE A 68 -0.77 -11.58 8.73
N TYR A 69 -1.71 -12.23 9.42
CA TYR A 69 -1.54 -13.61 9.88
C TYR A 69 -1.56 -14.67 8.76
N GLN A 70 -1.97 -14.30 7.54
CA GLN A 70 -2.01 -15.20 6.38
C GLN A 70 -0.78 -15.08 5.45
N LEU A 71 0.14 -14.13 5.71
CA LEU A 71 1.34 -13.82 4.91
C LEU A 71 2.66 -14.38 5.49
#